data_AF-A0A969EM02-F1
#
_entry.id   AF-A0A969EM02-F1
#
_cell.length_a   1.000
_cell.length_b   1.000
_cell.length_c   1.000
_cell.angle_alpha   90.00
_cell.angle_beta   90.00
_cell.angle_gamma   90.00
#
_symmetry.space_group_name_H-M   'P 1'
#
loop_
_entity.id
_entity.type
_entity.pdbx_description
1 polymer ?
#
loop_
_entity_poly.entity_id
_entity_poly.type
_entity_poly.pdbx_seq_one_letter_code
_entity_poly.pdbx_strand_id
1 'polypeptide(L)'
;MIHVKDTKEDPRFIRRGESLNFRSLLVAPVQSGPEVMGTISVVSATPFAFSDPDERLLGTFGSQAAVALENARLFSETRSQLEELTVLHENLREREQFLTLLQEITRVALEIPNFYEMLQALAERLNELFRAEGCYITLWDEVRQTTIPAAATEFVRNSFL
;
A
#
# COMPACT_ATOMS: atom_id res chain seq x y z
N MET A 1 -16.66 -23.62 -24.73
CA MET A 1 -17.35 -22.87 -25.80
C MET A 1 -18.81 -23.28 -25.81
N ILE A 2 -19.73 -22.34 -25.94
CA ILE A 2 -21.16 -22.62 -26.08
C ILE A 2 -21.68 -21.82 -27.27
N HIS A 3 -22.32 -22.51 -28.22
CA HIS A 3 -23.03 -21.87 -29.33
C HIS A 3 -24.48 -22.34 -29.33
N VAL A 4 -25.39 -21.38 -29.20
CA VAL A 4 -26.84 -21.56 -29.33
C VAL A 4 -27.28 -20.86 -30.61
N LYS A 5 -27.61 -21.66 -31.62
CA LYS A 5 -28.02 -21.15 -32.94
C LYS A 5 -29.43 -20.55 -32.93
N ASP A 6 -30.33 -21.14 -32.14
CA ASP A 6 -31.66 -20.57 -31.86
C ASP A 6 -32.05 -20.80 -30.40
N THR A 7 -32.18 -19.72 -29.62
CA THR A 7 -32.56 -19.77 -28.20
C THR A 7 -33.98 -20.28 -27.95
N LYS A 8 -34.85 -20.28 -28.96
CA LYS A 8 -36.19 -20.87 -28.86
C LYS A 8 -36.19 -22.38 -29.05
N GLU A 9 -35.22 -22.90 -29.79
CA GLU A 9 -35.14 -24.32 -30.14
C GLU A 9 -34.16 -25.08 -29.23
N ASP A 10 -33.21 -24.41 -28.59
CA ASP A 10 -32.24 -25.05 -27.71
C ASP A 10 -32.79 -25.26 -26.28
N PRO A 11 -33.04 -26.50 -25.85
CA PRO A 11 -33.62 -26.79 -24.54
C PRO A 11 -32.70 -26.46 -23.37
N ARG A 12 -31.40 -26.22 -23.61
CA ARG A 12 -30.43 -25.82 -22.57
C ARG A 12 -30.51 -24.33 -22.27
N PHE A 13 -31.15 -23.54 -23.14
CA PHE A 13 -31.25 -22.09 -22.97
C PHE A 13 -32.33 -21.74 -21.94
N ILE A 14 -31.91 -21.26 -20.77
CA ILE A 14 -32.82 -20.82 -19.71
C ILE A 14 -33.04 -19.32 -19.83
N ARG A 15 -34.27 -18.92 -20.14
CA ARG A 15 -34.66 -17.51 -20.27
C ARG A 15 -34.83 -16.89 -18.88
N ARG A 16 -33.91 -16.02 -18.47
CA ARG A 16 -34.02 -15.23 -17.24
C ARG A 16 -34.46 -13.79 -17.56
N GLY A 17 -35.70 -13.45 -17.21
CA GLY A 17 -36.28 -12.12 -17.39
C GLY A 17 -36.91 -11.87 -18.76
N GLU A 18 -37.72 -10.82 -18.87
CA GLU A 18 -38.50 -10.48 -20.08
C GLU A 18 -37.68 -9.69 -21.13
N SER A 19 -36.53 -9.13 -20.75
CA SER A 19 -35.84 -8.07 -21.51
C SER A 19 -34.83 -8.55 -22.57
N LEU A 20 -34.40 -9.82 -22.53
CA LEU A 20 -33.37 -10.33 -23.43
C LEU A 20 -34.01 -11.15 -24.55
N ASN A 21 -34.19 -10.51 -25.71
CA ASN A 21 -34.87 -11.07 -26.88
C ASN A 21 -33.88 -11.49 -27.98
N PHE A 22 -32.74 -12.07 -27.61
CA PHE A 22 -31.79 -12.60 -28.57
C PHE A 22 -32.15 -14.04 -28.98
N ARG A 23 -31.96 -14.34 -30.26
CA ARG A 23 -32.20 -15.63 -30.90
C ARG A 23 -30.94 -16.44 -31.09
N SER A 24 -29.77 -15.81 -31.18
CA SER A 24 -28.49 -16.52 -31.32
C SER A 24 -27.52 -16.04 -30.24
N LEU A 25 -26.71 -16.94 -29.69
CA LEU A 25 -25.76 -16.68 -28.61
C LEU A 25 -24.48 -17.49 -28.85
N LEU A 26 -23.34 -16.82 -28.72
CA LEU A 26 -22.04 -17.45 -28.73
C LEU A 26 -21.26 -17.02 -27.48
N VAL A 27 -20.72 -17.98 -26.73
CA VAL A 27 -20.05 -17.76 -25.45
C VAL A 27 -18.69 -18.44 -25.44
N ALA A 28 -17.64 -17.64 -25.33
CA ALA A 28 -16.27 -18.12 -25.11
C ALA A 28 -15.91 -18.02 -23.62
N PRO A 29 -15.26 -19.04 -23.04
CA PRO A 29 -14.71 -18.92 -21.70
C PRO A 29 -13.50 -17.97 -21.69
N VAL A 30 -13.36 -17.24 -20.61
CA VAL A 30 -12.13 -16.53 -20.25
C VAL A 30 -11.47 -17.37 -19.16
N GLN A 31 -10.43 -18.11 -19.51
CA GLN A 31 -9.86 -19.13 -18.63
C GLN A 31 -8.34 -19.14 -18.71
N SER A 32 -7.70 -19.36 -17.56
CA SER A 32 -6.25 -19.57 -17.45
C SER A 32 -6.02 -21.00 -16.94
N GLY A 33 -5.46 -21.86 -17.80
CA GLY A 33 -5.34 -23.29 -17.49
C GLY A 33 -6.70 -23.92 -17.17
N PRO A 34 -6.85 -24.62 -16.02
CA PRO A 34 -8.12 -25.25 -15.61
C PRO A 34 -9.13 -24.26 -15.00
N GLU A 35 -8.73 -23.03 -14.68
CA GLU A 35 -9.56 -22.07 -13.97
C GLU A 35 -10.33 -21.16 -14.92
N VAL A 36 -11.66 -21.12 -14.76
CA VAL A 36 -12.54 -20.23 -15.52
C VAL A 36 -12.74 -18.93 -14.75
N MET A 37 -12.15 -17.85 -15.24
CA MET A 37 -12.25 -16.50 -14.68
C MET A 37 -13.57 -15.81 -15.07
N GLY A 38 -14.17 -16.22 -16.19
CA GLY A 38 -15.43 -15.66 -16.66
C GLY A 38 -15.80 -16.12 -18.06
N THR A 39 -16.68 -15.34 -18.71
CA THR A 39 -17.11 -15.60 -20.09
C THR A 39 -17.25 -14.30 -20.88
N ILE A 40 -17.02 -14.37 -22.18
CA ILE A 40 -17.38 -13.33 -23.15
C ILE A 40 -18.51 -13.88 -23.99
N SER A 41 -19.61 -13.14 -24.07
CA SER A 41 -20.81 -13.53 -24.81
C SER A 41 -21.13 -12.50 -25.88
N VAL A 42 -21.47 -12.98 -27.08
CA VAL A 42 -22.07 -12.17 -28.14
C VAL A 42 -23.45 -12.72 -28.47
N VAL A 43 -24.39 -11.82 -28.71
CA VAL A 43 -25.81 -12.15 -28.91
C VAL A 43 -26.35 -11.49 -30.16
N SER A 44 -27.32 -12.12 -30.81
CA SER A 44 -28.04 -11.55 -31.95
C SER A 44 -29.53 -11.84 -31.86
N ALA A 45 -30.36 -10.89 -32.29
CA ALA A 45 -31.81 -11.08 -32.42
C ALA A 45 -32.20 -12.01 -33.59
N THR A 46 -31.26 -12.30 -34.49
CA THR A 46 -31.44 -13.21 -35.63
C THR A 46 -30.94 -14.60 -35.27
N PRO A 47 -31.68 -15.69 -35.56
CA PRO A 47 -31.18 -17.05 -35.38
C PRO A 47 -30.07 -17.36 -36.39
N PHE A 48 -29.20 -18.31 -36.07
CA PHE A 48 -28.06 -18.73 -36.90
C PHE A 48 -27.11 -17.59 -37.30
N ALA A 49 -26.99 -16.57 -36.45
CA ALA A 49 -26.23 -15.36 -36.77
C ALA A 49 -24.70 -15.55 -36.74
N PHE A 50 -24.20 -16.61 -36.10
CA PHE A 50 -22.78 -16.85 -35.93
C PHE A 50 -22.34 -18.11 -36.67
N SER A 51 -21.14 -18.05 -37.21
CA SER A 51 -20.48 -19.09 -38.01
C SER A 51 -19.29 -19.69 -37.26
N ASP A 52 -18.74 -20.82 -37.74
CA ASP A 52 -17.55 -21.42 -37.13
C ASP A 52 -16.32 -20.49 -37.11
N PRO A 53 -16.08 -19.62 -38.12
CA PRO A 53 -15.09 -18.54 -38.00
C PRO A 53 -15.32 -17.61 -36.81
N ASP A 54 -16.58 -17.23 -36.54
CA ASP A 54 -16.93 -16.38 -35.40
C ASP A 54 -16.65 -17.10 -34.08
N GLU A 55 -16.90 -18.41 -34.02
CA GLU A 55 -16.52 -19.23 -32.87
C GLU A 55 -15.01 -19.16 -32.60
N ARG A 56 -14.19 -19.39 -33.63
CA ARG A 56 -12.73 -19.35 -33.48
C ARG A 56 -12.23 -17.97 -33.07
N LEU A 57 -12.83 -16.92 -33.65
CA LEU A 57 -12.48 -15.55 -33.33
C LEU A 57 -12.83 -15.21 -31.87
N LEU A 58 -14.04 -15.54 -31.41
CA LEU A 58 -14.45 -15.29 -30.03
C LEU A 58 -13.63 -16.12 -29.03
N GLY A 59 -13.29 -17.36 -29.39
CA GLY A 59 -12.37 -18.18 -28.59
C GLY A 59 -10.99 -17.54 -28.44
N THR A 60 -10.47 -16.93 -29.52
CA THR A 60 -9.19 -16.19 -29.48
C THR A 60 -9.28 -14.97 -28.57
N PHE A 61 -10.38 -14.21 -28.63
CA PHE A 61 -10.63 -13.11 -27.69
C PHE A 61 -10.72 -13.58 -26.24
N GLY A 62 -11.40 -14.70 -25.97
CA GLY A 62 -11.47 -15.30 -24.64
C GLY A 62 -10.10 -15.64 -24.06
N SER A 63 -9.24 -16.26 -24.88
CA SER A 63 -7.85 -16.57 -24.50
C SER A 63 -7.01 -15.31 -24.25
N GLN A 64 -7.13 -14.28 -25.09
CA GLN A 64 -6.39 -13.03 -24.89
C GLN A 64 -6.86 -12.25 -23.65
N ALA A 65 -8.18 -12.22 -23.42
CA ALA A 65 -8.75 -11.60 -22.22
C ALA A 65 -8.27 -12.30 -20.95
N ALA A 66 -8.12 -13.63 -20.96
CA ALA A 66 -7.62 -14.37 -19.81
C ALA A 66 -6.18 -13.95 -19.45
N VAL A 67 -5.30 -13.83 -20.46
CA VAL A 67 -3.93 -13.34 -20.26
C VAL A 67 -3.92 -11.92 -19.70
N ALA A 68 -4.76 -11.03 -20.25
CA ALA A 68 -4.83 -9.65 -19.81
C ALA A 68 -5.33 -9.51 -18.36
N LEU A 69 -6.36 -10.27 -17.98
CA LEU A 69 -6.91 -10.27 -16.62
C LEU A 69 -5.91 -10.85 -15.62
N GLU A 70 -5.22 -11.94 -15.98
CA GLU A 70 -4.20 -12.52 -15.10
C GLU A 70 -3.05 -11.54 -14.88
N ASN A 71 -2.59 -10.86 -15.93
CA ASN A 71 -1.57 -9.81 -15.81
C ASN A 71 -2.04 -8.65 -14.92
N ALA A 72 -3.29 -8.21 -15.08
CA ALA A 72 -3.86 -7.15 -14.25
C ALA A 72 -3.95 -7.57 -12.77
N ARG A 73 -4.33 -8.82 -12.50
CA ARG A 73 -4.38 -9.40 -11.15
C ARG A 73 -2.99 -9.44 -10.52
N LEU A 74 -2.02 -10.06 -11.22
CA LEU A 74 -0.62 -10.16 -10.76
C LEU A 74 0.02 -8.79 -10.55
N PHE A 75 -0.23 -7.84 -11.45
CA PHE A 75 0.25 -6.47 -11.31
C PHE A 75 -0.35 -5.78 -10.08
N SER A 76 -1.66 -5.92 -9.84
CA SER A 76 -2.31 -5.36 -8.65
C SER A 76 -1.76 -5.97 -7.36
N GLU A 77 -1.54 -7.29 -7.34
CA GLU A 77 -0.95 -7.98 -6.17
C GLU A 77 0.46 -7.50 -5.89
N THR A 78 1.29 -7.41 -6.94
CA THR A 78 2.67 -6.94 -6.83
C THR A 78 2.72 -5.50 -6.32
N ARG A 79 1.85 -4.63 -6.84
CA ARG A 79 1.74 -3.24 -6.40
C ARG A 79 1.33 -3.15 -4.93
N SER A 80 0.33 -3.91 -4.51
CA SER A 80 -0.10 -3.94 -3.11
C SER A 80 1.03 -4.39 -2.17
N GLN A 81 1.80 -5.42 -2.57
CA GLN A 81 2.95 -5.89 -1.80
C GLN A 81 4.05 -4.83 -1.70
N LEU A 82 4.33 -4.08 -2.78
CA LEU A 82 5.30 -2.99 -2.78
C LEU A 82 4.85 -1.84 -1.86
N GLU A 83 3.57 -1.49 -1.88
CA GLU A 83 3.00 -0.47 -0.99
C GLU A 83 3.15 -0.91 0.48
N GLU A 84 2.84 -2.15 0.82
CA GLU A 84 3.01 -2.71 2.17
C GLU A 84 4.48 -2.74 2.61
N LEU A 85 5.40 -3.18 1.74
CA LEU A 85 6.84 -3.18 2.01
C LEU A 85 7.39 -1.77 2.22
N THR A 86 6.90 -0.79 1.46
CA THR A 86 7.31 0.61 1.59
C THR A 86 6.94 1.14 2.97
N VAL A 87 5.68 0.93 3.39
CA VAL A 87 5.20 1.33 4.72
C VAL A 87 6.01 0.64 5.82
N LEU A 88 6.27 -0.67 5.69
CA LEU A 88 7.08 -1.41 6.65
C LEU A 88 8.51 -0.86 6.74
N HIS A 89 9.13 -0.55 5.60
CA HIS A 89 10.48 -0.02 5.54
C HIS A 89 10.57 1.39 6.16
N GLU A 90 9.56 2.24 5.96
CA GLU A 90 9.47 3.54 6.64
C GLU A 90 9.37 3.41 8.16
N ASN A 91 8.50 2.51 8.65
CA ASN A 91 8.37 2.23 10.09
C ASN A 91 9.66 1.69 10.71
N LEU A 92 10.35 0.78 10.01
CA LEU A 92 11.64 0.24 10.45
C LEU A 92 12.70 1.35 10.54
N ARG A 93 12.76 2.21 9.53
CA ARG A 93 13.69 3.34 9.50
C ARG A 93 13.45 4.32 10.64
N GLU A 94 12.19 4.66 10.94
CA GLU A 94 11.84 5.52 12.07
C GLU A 94 12.28 4.88 13.39
N ARG A 95 12.04 3.57 13.56
CA ARG A 95 12.46 2.84 14.76
C ARG A 95 13.97 2.76 14.91
N GLU A 96 14.71 2.54 13.83
CA GLU A 96 16.18 2.56 13.84
C GLU A 96 16.71 3.95 14.25
N GLN A 97 16.12 5.02 13.72
CA GLN A 97 16.47 6.39 14.11
C GLN A 97 16.22 6.63 15.59
N PHE A 98 15.07 6.19 16.10
CA PHE A 98 14.74 6.29 17.53
C PHE A 98 15.71 5.52 18.42
N LEU A 99 16.08 4.29 18.04
CA LEU A 99 17.05 3.48 18.80
C LEU A 99 18.44 4.11 18.78
N THR A 100 18.87 4.64 17.64
CA THR A 100 20.14 5.37 17.51
C THR A 100 20.16 6.57 18.46
N LEU A 101 19.06 7.33 18.50
CA LEU A 101 18.88 8.46 19.42
C LEU A 101 19.01 8.04 20.89
N LEU A 102 18.36 6.94 21.29
CA LEU A 102 18.45 6.43 22.66
C LEU A 102 19.88 6.01 23.02
N GLN A 103 20.59 5.36 22.10
CA GLN A 103 21.97 4.94 22.33
C GLN A 103 22.90 6.14 22.51
N GLU A 104 22.75 7.19 21.71
CA GLU A 104 23.56 8.40 21.87
C GLU A 104 23.32 9.10 23.21
N ILE A 105 22.06 9.28 23.60
CA ILE A 105 21.68 9.86 24.91
C ILE A 105 22.26 9.01 26.04
N THR A 106 22.11 7.69 25.96
CA THR A 106 22.61 6.76 26.98
C THR A 106 24.13 6.82 27.10
N ARG A 107 24.84 6.89 25.97
CA ARG A 107 26.31 7.03 25.96
C ARG A 107 26.75 8.30 26.68
N VAL A 108 26.15 9.45 26.36
CA VAL A 108 26.46 10.73 27.02
C VAL A 108 26.21 10.64 28.54
N ALA A 109 25.11 9.99 28.93
CA ALA A 109 24.76 9.81 30.34
C ALA A 109 25.73 8.91 31.12
N LEU A 110 26.37 7.94 30.46
CA LEU A 110 27.28 6.98 31.11
C LEU A 110 28.75 7.43 31.11
N GLU A 111 29.18 8.20 30.11
CA GLU A 111 30.59 8.58 29.94
C GLU A 111 30.99 9.83 30.75
N ILE A 112 30.03 10.67 31.15
CA ILE A 112 30.30 11.93 31.84
C ILE A 112 29.95 11.81 33.32
N PRO A 113 30.95 11.73 34.23
CA PRO A 113 30.70 11.54 35.67
C PRO A 113 30.16 12.80 36.36
N ASN A 114 30.32 13.99 35.76
CA ASN A 114 29.80 15.24 36.30
C ASN A 114 28.38 15.52 35.78
N PHE A 115 27.42 15.58 36.70
CA PHE A 115 26.01 15.78 36.38
C PHE A 115 25.74 17.03 35.54
N TYR A 116 26.41 18.15 35.80
CA TYR A 116 26.20 19.38 35.01
C TYR A 116 26.82 19.31 33.62
N GLU A 117 27.99 18.66 33.48
CA GLU A 117 28.62 18.44 32.17
C GLU A 117 27.80 17.46 31.32
N MET A 118 27.21 16.44 31.96
CA MET A 118 26.31 15.49 31.32
C MET A 118 25.07 16.19 30.76
N LEU A 119 24.42 17.04 31.56
CA LEU A 119 23.25 17.81 31.12
C LEU A 119 23.61 18.79 29.98
N GLN A 120 24.80 19.40 30.05
CA GLN A 120 25.28 20.29 28.99
C GLN A 120 25.50 19.54 27.67
N ALA A 121 26.18 18.40 27.71
CA ALA A 121 26.39 17.55 26.55
C ALA A 121 25.06 17.02 25.97
N LEU A 122 24.09 16.69 26.83
CA LEU A 122 22.74 16.30 26.40
C LEU A 122 22.01 17.44 25.68
N ALA A 123 22.07 18.67 26.21
CA ALA A 123 21.42 19.82 25.59
C ALA A 123 22.02 20.12 24.20
N GLU A 124 23.34 20.04 24.05
CA GLU A 124 24.04 20.22 22.78
C GLU A 124 23.66 19.13 21.76
N ARG A 125 23.66 17.86 22.18
CA ARG A 125 23.28 16.74 21.30
C ARG A 125 21.83 16.80 20.86
N LEU A 126 20.90 17.12 21.77
CA LEU A 126 19.50 17.32 21.42
C LEU A 126 19.35 18.48 20.41
N ASN A 127 20.10 19.57 20.58
CA ASN A 127 20.05 20.69 19.64
C ASN A 127 20.52 20.32 18.23
N GLU A 128 21.67 19.62 18.11
CA GLU A 128 22.19 19.12 16.83
C GLU A 128 21.20 18.17 16.14
N LEU A 129 20.63 17.24 16.92
CA LEU A 129 19.76 16.17 16.43
C LEU A 129 18.44 16.71 15.88
N PHE A 130 17.78 17.59 16.62
CA PHE A 130 16.51 18.20 16.20
C PHE A 130 16.69 19.35 15.21
N ARG A 131 17.93 19.73 14.89
CA ARG A 131 18.26 20.93 14.10
C ARG A 131 17.54 22.18 14.63
N ALA A 132 17.45 22.25 15.95
CA ALA A 132 16.78 23.36 16.63
C ALA A 132 17.71 24.57 16.70
N GLU A 133 17.13 25.76 16.86
CA GLU A 133 17.91 26.98 17.09
C GLU A 133 18.53 26.99 18.49
N GLY A 134 17.88 26.34 19.46
CA GLY A 134 18.41 26.22 20.81
C GLY A 134 17.74 25.14 21.65
N CYS A 135 18.47 24.62 22.63
CA CYS A 135 17.99 23.67 23.63
C CYS A 135 18.43 24.12 25.02
N TYR A 136 17.57 23.98 26.02
CA TYR A 136 17.92 24.20 27.41
C TYR A 136 17.22 23.17 28.30
N ILE A 137 17.92 22.76 29.35
CA ILE A 137 17.46 21.80 30.35
C ILE A 137 17.37 22.55 31.68
N THR A 138 16.25 22.39 32.36
CA THR A 138 16.04 22.94 33.69
C THR A 138 15.81 21.81 34.69
N LEU A 139 16.20 22.06 35.94
CA LEU A 139 15.90 21.18 37.06
C LEU A 139 14.87 21.85 37.97
N TRP A 140 14.06 21.02 38.63
CA TRP A 140 13.08 21.52 39.59
C TRP A 140 13.73 21.75 40.96
N ASP A 141 13.56 22.96 41.52
CA ASP A 141 13.94 23.29 42.88
C ASP A 141 12.69 23.24 43.78
N GLU A 142 12.59 22.21 44.63
CA GLU A 142 11.46 22.02 45.54
C GLU A 142 11.37 23.10 46.63
N VAL A 143 12.49 23.68 47.04
CA VAL A 143 12.52 24.69 48.11
C VAL A 143 11.96 26.01 47.60
N ARG A 144 12.33 26.38 46.38
CA ARG A 144 11.90 27.62 45.76
C ARG A 144 10.60 27.47 44.97
N GLN A 145 10.16 26.24 44.69
CA GLN A 145 9.03 25.93 43.80
C GLN A 145 9.22 26.55 42.42
N THR A 146 10.44 26.52 41.91
CA THR A 146 10.83 27.11 40.61
C THR A 146 11.74 26.18 39.82
N THR A 147 11.79 26.36 38.50
CA THR A 147 12.83 25.73 37.67
C THR A 147 14.13 26.54 37.73
N ILE A 148 15.26 25.84 37.83
CA ILE A 148 16.60 26.42 37.75
C ILE A 148 17.29 25.96 36.46
N PRO A 149 17.91 26.86 35.68
CA PRO A 149 18.67 26.47 34.50
C PRO A 149 19.81 25.53 34.86
N ALA A 150 19.90 24.40 34.17
CA ALA A 150 20.92 23.39 34.41
C ALA A 150 21.87 23.18 33.21
N ALA A 151 21.36 23.34 31.99
CA ALA A 151 22.15 23.33 30.77
C ALA A 151 21.46 24.16 29.68
N ALA A 152 22.24 24.72 28.77
CA ALA A 152 21.72 25.48 27.62
C ALA A 152 22.73 25.50 26.48
N THR A 153 22.25 25.44 25.24
CA THR A 153 23.10 25.74 24.08
C THR A 153 23.44 27.22 24.02
N GLU A 154 24.53 27.54 23.32
CA GLU A 154 25.09 28.90 23.25
C GLU A 154 24.07 29.93 22.74
N PHE A 155 23.22 29.54 21.77
CA PHE A 155 22.14 30.38 21.27
C PHE A 155 21.15 30.81 22.37
N VAL A 156 20.72 29.87 23.22
CA VAL A 156 19.79 30.17 24.33
C VAL A 156 20.51 30.98 25.41
N ARG A 157 21.77 30.66 25.68
CA ARG A 157 22.60 31.33 26.69
C ARG A 157 22.80 32.81 26.36
N ASN A 158 23.04 33.15 25.10
CA ASN A 158 23.24 34.53 24.65
C ASN A 158 21.95 35.35 24.56
N SER A 159 20.78 34.69 24.62
CA SER A 159 19.48 35.33 24.40
C SER A 159 18.65 35.52 25.68
N PHE A 160 18.92 34.76 26.74
CA PHE A 160 18.06 34.70 27.93
C PHE A 160 18.77 34.61 29.30
N LEU A 161 20.11 34.48 29.34
CA LEU A 161 20.92 34.51 30.57
C LEU A 161 21.83 35.74 30.59
#